data_AF-A0A1S3AW19-F1
#
_entry.id   AF-A0A1S3AW19-F1
#
_cell.length_a   1.000
_cell.length_b   1.000
_cell.length_c   1.000
_cell.angle_alpha   90.00
_cell.angle_beta   90.00
_cell.angle_gamma   90.00
#
_symmetry.space_group_name_H-M   'P 1'
#
loop_
_entity.id
_entity.type
_entity.pdbx_description
1 polymer ?
#
loop_
_entity_poly.entity_id
_entity_poly.type
_entity_poly.pdbx_seq_one_letter_code
_entity_poly.pdbx_strand_id
1 'polypeptide(L)'
;MNGACGTVFQLCQSPPIKLLIIRSFNVFNGVHVSKSSRIYPNQCFCRSIQTETYNVVRGSYIPKTETKNQNEAKEKDDPSKSLENMGAFQKLPMVMPSIDILHSALKTAKRVSPTKGIANIAKRERNRGAKQLDTLMKELAVRLRTYLEGFPKKEYLHPYECSLIELTLGDGKYEEVLRKVDTLRKKVVSLGKEHASLCAKSLTKRDAEESLSEGMKKVEEAYIHQAKAVDDLLHIAKTLRAMPVVDLDKPTLCLVGAPNVGKSSLVRILSTGKPEICNYPFTTRGILMGHIVLNYQHFQVTDTPGLLRRSDDDRNNLEKLTLAVLSHLPTAVLFVHDLSGECGTSPSDQFAIYKEMKERYGNHLWLNVVSKCDLLKESPVTFSTENCDHDDIELHKYRRFGPDGALLVSVKDDIGLSELKERVHEMLVSQMTRIKEQKTATEET
;
A
#
# COMPACT_ATOMS: atom_id res chain seq x y z
N MET A 1 58.29 -22.01 13.98
CA MET A 1 58.23 -21.70 15.43
C MET A 1 56.74 -21.56 15.76
N ASN A 2 55.99 -22.65 15.97
CA ASN A 2 55.93 -23.48 17.20
C ASN A 2 56.07 -22.60 18.44
N GLY A 3 55.15 -22.48 19.39
CA GLY A 3 53.98 -23.26 19.76
C GLY A 3 53.85 -23.21 21.29
N ALA A 4 52.61 -23.37 21.76
CA ALA A 4 52.23 -23.97 23.05
C ALA A 4 52.30 -23.22 24.40
N CYS A 5 51.27 -23.57 25.20
CA CYS A 5 51.12 -23.58 26.67
C CYS A 5 50.95 -22.23 27.39
N GLY A 6 50.04 -22.06 28.35
CA GLY A 6 49.12 -23.00 29.02
C GLY A 6 48.69 -22.41 30.38
N THR A 7 47.37 -22.26 30.57
CA THR A 7 46.54 -22.34 31.80
C THR A 7 47.13 -22.15 33.20
N VAL A 8 46.47 -21.32 34.04
CA VAL A 8 46.16 -21.62 35.47
C VAL A 8 44.82 -20.98 35.95
N PHE A 9 43.96 -21.85 36.52
CA PHE A 9 42.84 -21.75 37.48
C PHE A 9 42.50 -20.48 38.30
N GLN A 10 41.19 -20.21 38.49
CA GLN A 10 40.41 -20.22 39.77
C GLN A 10 38.98 -19.66 39.55
N LEU A 11 37.91 -20.46 39.70
CA LEU A 11 37.03 -20.61 40.88
C LEU A 11 36.23 -19.36 41.30
N CYS A 12 34.89 -19.37 41.14
CA CYS A 12 33.96 -18.93 42.20
C CYS A 12 32.51 -19.38 41.93
N GLN A 13 31.89 -19.88 42.99
CA GLN A 13 30.58 -20.55 43.07
C GLN A 13 29.45 -19.57 43.43
N SER A 14 28.21 -19.90 43.05
CA SER A 14 26.94 -19.35 43.58
C SER A 14 26.64 -19.85 45.01
N PRO A 15 25.76 -19.20 45.78
CA PRO A 15 24.42 -19.80 46.02
C PRO A 15 23.24 -18.80 46.21
N PRO A 16 21.98 -19.30 46.31
CA PRO A 16 20.72 -18.55 46.14
C PRO A 16 19.96 -18.24 47.46
N ILE A 17 18.90 -17.42 47.39
CA ILE A 17 18.02 -17.07 48.54
C ILE A 17 16.57 -17.55 48.33
N LYS A 18 16.06 -18.20 49.40
CA LYS A 18 14.74 -18.79 49.72
C LYS A 18 13.60 -17.75 49.72
N LEU A 19 12.34 -18.02 49.32
CA LEU A 19 11.29 -18.98 49.76
C LEU A 19 10.63 -18.61 51.11
N LEU A 20 9.32 -18.29 51.08
CA LEU A 20 8.40 -18.40 52.23
C LEU A 20 7.02 -18.90 51.76
N ILE A 21 6.61 -20.03 52.37
CA ILE A 21 5.34 -20.76 52.29
C ILE A 21 4.54 -20.44 53.54
N ILE A 22 3.21 -20.30 53.47
CA ILE A 22 2.30 -20.70 54.56
C ILE A 22 1.05 -21.40 54.00
N ARG A 23 0.97 -22.72 54.28
CA ARG A 23 -0.15 -23.58 54.74
C ARG A 23 -1.52 -23.54 54.00
N SER A 24 -1.98 -24.57 53.30
CA SER A 24 -2.35 -25.98 53.64
C SER A 24 -3.80 -26.16 54.12
N PHE A 25 -4.64 -26.91 53.37
CA PHE A 25 -5.19 -28.24 53.73
C PHE A 25 -6.44 -28.66 52.90
N ASN A 26 -6.36 -29.89 52.36
CA ASN A 26 -7.38 -30.92 52.09
C ASN A 26 -8.64 -30.71 51.22
N VAL A 27 -8.61 -31.38 50.06
CA VAL A 27 -9.45 -32.53 49.61
C VAL A 27 -10.93 -32.57 50.04
N PHE A 28 -11.84 -32.58 49.05
CA PHE A 28 -12.95 -33.56 48.98
C PHE A 28 -13.46 -33.73 47.54
N ASN A 29 -13.61 -34.98 47.10
CA ASN A 29 -14.35 -35.40 45.92
C ASN A 29 -15.86 -35.20 46.16
N GLY A 30 -16.60 -34.78 45.13
CA GLY A 30 -18.07 -34.73 45.18
C GLY A 30 -18.71 -34.46 43.83
N VAL A 31 -19.24 -35.50 43.21
CA VAL A 31 -20.19 -35.42 42.10
C VAL A 31 -21.48 -34.81 42.62
N HIS A 32 -21.96 -33.73 42.00
CA HIS A 32 -23.33 -33.27 42.17
C HIS A 32 -23.96 -32.93 40.81
N VAL A 33 -24.91 -33.78 40.42
CA VAL A 33 -25.95 -33.50 39.43
C VAL A 33 -26.93 -32.52 40.07
N SER A 34 -27.23 -31.41 39.41
CA SER A 34 -28.41 -30.59 39.72
C SER A 34 -29.10 -30.11 38.44
N LYS A 35 -30.43 -30.05 38.55
CA LYS A 35 -31.42 -29.99 37.48
C LYS A 35 -31.66 -28.56 36.95
N SER A 36 -31.87 -28.49 35.64
CA SER A 36 -32.75 -27.59 34.87
C SER A 36 -32.97 -26.15 35.36
N SER A 37 -32.46 -25.19 34.60
CA SER A 37 -32.98 -23.82 34.54
C SER A 37 -33.49 -23.52 33.13
N ARG A 38 -34.76 -23.10 33.04
CA ARG A 38 -35.43 -22.65 31.81
C ARG A 38 -34.88 -21.27 31.42
N ILE A 39 -34.50 -21.11 30.15
CA ILE A 39 -34.09 -19.83 29.56
C ILE A 39 -35.34 -19.15 28.98
N TYR A 40 -35.64 -17.93 29.43
CA TYR A 40 -36.59 -17.04 28.77
C TYR A 40 -35.85 -16.17 27.74
N PRO A 41 -36.43 -15.90 26.56
CA PRO A 41 -35.79 -15.04 25.57
C PRO A 41 -35.98 -13.57 25.97
N ASN A 42 -34.89 -12.87 26.28
CA ASN A 42 -34.91 -11.42 26.40
C ASN A 42 -34.90 -10.81 24.98
N GLN A 43 -35.98 -10.10 24.65
CA GLN A 43 -36.05 -9.18 23.52
C GLN A 43 -34.96 -8.11 23.68
N CYS A 44 -33.91 -8.20 22.87
CA CYS A 44 -33.00 -7.08 22.64
C CYS A 44 -33.62 -6.14 21.61
N PHE A 45 -34.01 -4.96 22.07
CA PHE A 45 -34.41 -3.82 21.26
C PHE A 45 -33.14 -3.24 20.61
N CYS A 46 -32.81 -3.66 19.38
CA CYS A 46 -31.75 -3.03 18.60
C CYS A 46 -32.21 -1.63 18.17
N ARG A 47 -31.60 -0.60 18.76
CA ARG A 47 -31.65 0.77 18.24
C ARG A 47 -31.10 0.76 16.81
N SER A 48 -31.88 1.35 15.91
CA SER A 48 -31.56 1.72 14.55
C SER A 48 -30.12 2.22 14.39
N ILE A 49 -29.27 1.38 13.79
CA ILE A 49 -27.97 1.79 13.26
C ILE A 49 -28.24 2.32 11.85
N GLN A 50 -27.96 3.59 11.64
CA GLN A 50 -27.95 4.22 10.33
C GLN A 50 -26.88 3.52 9.49
N THR A 51 -27.34 2.80 8.47
CA THR A 51 -26.49 2.29 7.40
C THR A 51 -26.08 3.47 6.52
N GLU A 52 -24.86 3.98 6.71
CA GLU A 52 -24.21 4.71 5.61
C GLU A 52 -23.94 3.70 4.50
N THR A 53 -24.72 3.84 3.44
CA THR A 53 -24.61 3.09 2.21
C THR A 53 -23.33 3.51 1.52
N TYR A 54 -22.34 2.60 1.47
CA TYR A 54 -21.23 2.76 0.53
C TYR A 54 -21.82 2.67 -0.87
N ASN A 55 -21.68 3.75 -1.64
CA ASN A 55 -21.91 3.71 -3.07
C ASN A 55 -20.88 2.75 -3.68
N VAL A 56 -21.30 1.52 -3.96
CA VAL A 56 -20.65 0.69 -4.98
C VAL A 56 -20.82 1.44 -6.28
N VAL A 57 -19.83 2.26 -6.62
CA VAL A 57 -19.74 2.85 -7.96
C VAL A 57 -19.52 1.67 -8.91
N ARG A 58 -20.61 1.16 -9.48
CA ARG A 58 -20.58 0.46 -10.77
C ARG A 58 -20.19 1.49 -11.83
N GLY A 59 -18.92 1.88 -11.82
CA GLY A 59 -18.31 2.67 -12.87
C GLY A 59 -18.10 1.75 -14.06
N SER A 60 -19.13 1.55 -14.88
CA SER A 60 -18.89 1.28 -16.29
C SER A 60 -18.28 2.56 -16.85
N TYR A 61 -16.97 2.56 -17.05
CA TYR A 61 -16.29 3.67 -17.70
C TYR A 61 -16.68 3.65 -19.18
N ILE A 62 -17.52 4.60 -19.57
CA ILE A 62 -17.75 4.97 -20.97
C ILE A 62 -17.14 6.37 -21.11
N PRO A 63 -16.21 6.60 -22.05
CA PRO A 63 -15.68 7.93 -22.29
C PRO A 63 -16.83 8.82 -22.76
N LYS A 64 -17.16 9.87 -21.99
CA LYS A 64 -18.11 10.88 -22.45
C LYS A 64 -17.37 11.83 -23.38
N THR A 65 -17.65 11.71 -24.67
CA THR A 65 -17.34 12.76 -25.67
C THR A 65 -18.09 14.04 -25.31
N GLU A 66 -17.35 15.15 -25.32
CA GLU A 66 -17.82 16.49 -25.01
C GLU A 66 -19.04 16.89 -25.85
N THR A 67 -20.11 17.33 -25.19
CA THR A 67 -21.18 18.10 -25.85
C THR A 67 -21.10 19.54 -25.38
N LYS A 68 -20.75 20.43 -26.30
CA LYS A 68 -20.72 21.89 -26.10
C LYS A 68 -22.06 22.39 -25.57
N ASN A 69 -22.05 23.15 -24.48
CA ASN A 69 -22.92 24.31 -24.31
C ASN A 69 -22.31 25.34 -23.35
N GLN A 70 -22.50 26.59 -23.73
CA GLN A 70 -21.78 27.79 -23.30
C GLN A 70 -22.29 28.32 -21.95
N ASN A 71 -21.39 28.71 -21.04
CA ASN A 71 -21.28 30.06 -20.42
C ASN A 71 -20.43 30.10 -19.12
N GLU A 72 -19.27 30.74 -19.25
CA GLU A 72 -18.54 31.63 -18.32
C GLU A 72 -18.32 31.28 -16.82
N ALA A 73 -17.08 30.91 -16.46
CA ALA A 73 -16.16 31.70 -15.62
C ALA A 73 -14.75 31.05 -15.60
N LYS A 74 -13.71 31.82 -15.93
CA LYS A 74 -12.34 31.37 -16.21
C LYS A 74 -11.56 30.89 -14.97
N GLU A 75 -11.44 29.58 -14.80
CA GLU A 75 -10.20 28.96 -14.29
C GLU A 75 -9.43 28.40 -15.49
N LYS A 76 -8.12 28.67 -15.56
CA LYS A 76 -7.25 28.13 -16.61
C LYS A 76 -6.99 26.66 -16.30
N ASP A 77 -7.86 25.79 -16.81
CA ASP A 77 -7.55 24.37 -16.93
C ASP A 77 -6.55 24.18 -18.08
N ASP A 78 -5.36 23.71 -17.72
CA ASP A 78 -4.30 23.33 -18.65
C ASP A 78 -4.65 21.94 -19.21
N PRO A 79 -4.87 21.76 -20.53
CA PRO A 79 -5.40 20.51 -21.10
C PRO A 79 -4.39 19.35 -21.14
N SER A 80 -3.23 19.48 -20.51
CA SER A 80 -2.07 18.60 -20.71
C SER A 80 -1.75 17.66 -19.54
N LYS A 81 -2.69 17.39 -18.63
CA LYS A 81 -2.49 16.38 -17.57
C LYS A 81 -3.17 15.07 -17.96
N SER A 82 -2.57 14.39 -18.93
CA SER A 82 -2.79 12.96 -19.17
C SER A 82 -2.72 12.20 -17.83
N LEU A 83 -3.61 11.22 -17.62
CA LEU A 83 -3.47 10.21 -16.56
C LEU A 83 -1.99 9.81 -16.49
N GLU A 84 -1.33 10.00 -15.35
CA GLU A 84 0.11 9.77 -15.30
C GLU A 84 0.38 8.30 -15.66
N ASN A 85 1.27 8.08 -16.64
CA ASN A 85 1.91 6.79 -16.84
C ASN A 85 2.49 6.33 -15.48
N MET A 86 2.26 5.07 -15.12
CA MET A 86 2.73 4.42 -13.88
C MET A 86 4.11 4.90 -13.40
N GLY A 87 4.30 4.94 -12.08
CA GLY A 87 5.56 5.35 -11.46
C GLY A 87 5.52 6.79 -10.93
N ALA A 88 4.35 7.26 -10.52
CA ALA A 88 4.20 8.58 -9.92
C ALA A 88 4.96 8.69 -8.59
N PHE A 89 5.04 7.59 -7.83
CA PHE A 89 5.69 7.55 -6.53
C PHE A 89 7.19 7.80 -6.60
N GLN A 90 7.87 7.35 -7.65
CA GLN A 90 9.32 7.50 -7.81
C GLN A 90 9.72 8.94 -8.13
N LYS A 91 8.76 9.74 -8.62
CA LYS A 91 8.94 11.18 -8.92
C LYS A 91 8.69 12.09 -7.72
N LEU A 92 8.28 11.54 -6.57
CA LEU A 92 8.00 12.32 -5.36
C LEU A 92 9.23 13.10 -4.87
N PRO A 93 9.04 14.34 -4.38
CA PRO A 93 10.15 15.17 -3.94
C PRO A 93 10.82 14.62 -2.67
N MET A 94 12.12 14.94 -2.53
CA MET A 94 12.87 14.70 -1.29
C MET A 94 12.41 15.70 -0.23
N VAL A 95 11.49 15.28 0.63
CA VAL A 95 11.06 16.08 1.78
C VAL A 95 12.15 16.09 2.84
N MET A 96 12.37 17.24 3.48
CA MET A 96 13.32 17.41 4.58
C MET A 96 12.58 17.32 5.94
N PRO A 97 13.24 16.89 7.04
CA PRO A 97 12.62 16.91 8.37
C PRO A 97 12.12 18.31 8.76
N SER A 98 11.01 18.35 9.50
CA SER A 98 10.33 19.60 9.86
C SER A 98 11.26 20.60 10.56
N ILE A 99 12.10 20.10 11.47
CA ILE A 99 13.03 20.90 12.27
C ILE A 99 14.14 21.53 11.44
N ASP A 100 14.66 20.82 10.44
CA ASP A 100 15.71 21.31 9.55
C ASP A 100 15.18 22.42 8.64
N ILE A 101 13.92 22.30 8.20
CA ILE A 101 13.24 23.33 7.40
C ILE A 101 13.15 24.63 8.19
N LEU A 102 12.69 24.53 9.44
CA LEU A 102 12.54 25.67 10.33
C LEU A 102 13.89 26.34 10.64
N HIS A 103 14.90 25.56 11.05
CA HIS A 103 16.23 26.08 11.37
C HIS A 103 16.90 26.75 10.16
N SER A 104 16.79 26.14 8.97
CA SER A 104 17.32 26.70 7.73
C SER A 104 16.64 28.03 7.38
N ALA A 105 15.32 28.10 7.50
CA ALA A 105 14.54 29.31 7.23
C ALA A 105 14.86 30.44 8.24
N LEU A 106 14.93 30.13 9.54
CA LEU A 106 15.30 31.09 10.59
C LEU A 106 16.71 31.63 10.41
N LYS A 107 17.67 30.76 10.06
CA LYS A 107 19.06 31.16 9.79
C LYS A 107 19.15 32.10 8.59
N THR A 108 18.38 31.83 7.54
CA THR A 108 18.32 32.65 6.33
C THR A 108 17.70 34.01 6.63
N ALA A 109 16.57 34.04 7.33
CA ALA A 109 15.89 35.26 7.73
C ALA A 109 16.76 36.16 8.62
N LYS A 110 17.44 35.60 9.64
CA LYS A 110 18.30 36.37 10.56
C LYS A 110 19.48 37.08 9.86
N ARG A 111 19.94 36.56 8.73
CA ARG A 111 21.05 37.15 7.94
C ARG A 111 20.63 38.34 7.08
N VAL A 112 19.32 38.55 6.89
CA VAL A 112 18.83 39.64 6.03
C VAL A 112 19.10 40.99 6.70
N SER A 113 19.71 41.88 5.93
CA SER A 113 20.06 43.24 6.32
C SER A 113 19.04 44.27 5.81
N PRO A 114 18.94 45.44 6.47
CA PRO A 114 18.10 46.54 5.99
C PRO A 114 18.55 47.06 4.62
N THR A 115 17.66 47.74 3.89
CA THR A 115 18.03 48.45 2.65
C THR A 115 19.13 49.48 2.94
N LYS A 116 20.16 49.50 2.07
CA LYS A 116 21.25 50.48 2.15
C LYS A 116 20.71 51.90 2.00
N GLY A 117 21.34 52.87 2.68
CA GLY A 117 21.01 54.30 2.54
C GLY A 117 19.91 54.83 3.46
N ILE A 118 19.30 54.02 4.34
CA ILE A 118 18.32 54.52 5.31
C ILE A 118 19.04 55.19 6.49
N ALA A 119 19.02 56.53 6.54
CA ALA A 119 19.65 57.30 7.62
C ALA A 119 18.94 57.16 8.97
N ASN A 120 17.60 57.25 8.97
CA ASN A 120 16.81 57.21 10.21
C ASN A 120 16.84 55.80 10.83
N ILE A 121 17.25 55.72 12.11
CA ILE A 121 17.45 54.48 12.85
C ILE A 121 16.13 53.69 12.99
N ALA A 122 15.03 54.33 13.37
CA ALA A 122 13.74 53.67 13.49
C ALA A 122 13.23 53.15 12.14
N LYS A 123 13.39 53.95 11.06
CA LYS A 123 13.06 53.52 9.70
C LYS A 123 13.91 52.33 9.23
N ARG A 124 15.17 52.27 9.66
CA ARG A 124 16.09 51.18 9.34
C ARG A 124 15.70 49.88 10.04
N GLU A 125 15.40 49.92 11.34
CA GLU A 125 15.02 48.71 12.08
C GLU A 125 13.67 48.17 11.66
N ARG A 126 12.66 49.00 11.41
CA ARG A 126 11.39 48.49 10.85
C ARG A 126 11.54 47.88 9.46
N ASN A 127 12.40 48.45 8.61
CA ASN A 127 12.71 47.87 7.30
C ASN A 127 13.40 46.51 7.45
N ARG A 128 14.36 46.41 8.36
CA ARG A 128 15.03 45.15 8.68
C ARG A 128 14.01 44.12 9.17
N GLY A 129 13.22 44.43 10.20
CA GLY A 129 12.26 43.50 10.78
C GLY A 129 11.23 43.00 9.79
N ALA A 130 10.64 43.91 9.00
CA ALA A 130 9.70 43.54 7.94
C ALA A 130 10.33 42.62 6.88
N LYS A 131 11.57 42.90 6.45
CA LYS A 131 12.29 42.04 5.50
C LYS A 131 12.63 40.67 6.08
N GLN A 132 13.04 40.60 7.34
CA GLN A 132 13.38 39.34 8.00
C GLN A 132 12.14 38.45 8.11
N LEU A 133 10.99 39.01 8.51
CA LEU A 133 9.72 38.28 8.59
C LEU A 133 9.21 37.84 7.21
N ASP A 134 9.26 38.72 6.21
CA ASP A 134 8.89 38.39 4.82
C ASP A 134 9.78 37.28 4.24
N THR A 135 11.08 37.30 4.56
CA THR A 135 12.02 36.24 4.16
C THR A 135 11.69 34.92 4.86
N LEU A 136 11.48 34.91 6.18
CA LEU A 136 11.10 33.70 6.92
C LEU A 136 9.82 33.08 6.34
N MET A 137 8.80 33.90 6.12
CA MET A 137 7.54 33.50 5.52
C MET A 137 7.76 32.86 4.15
N LYS A 138 8.52 33.51 3.25
CA LYS A 138 8.79 33.00 1.90
C LYS A 138 9.57 31.68 1.93
N GLU A 139 10.64 31.60 2.72
CA GLU A 139 11.48 30.41 2.85
C GLU A 139 10.69 29.18 3.31
N LEU A 140 9.71 29.36 4.20
CA LEU A 140 8.82 28.29 4.65
C LEU A 140 7.71 28.01 3.62
N ALA A 141 6.98 29.04 3.19
CA ALA A 141 5.80 28.88 2.36
C ALA A 141 6.12 28.33 0.97
N VAL A 142 7.24 28.75 0.36
CA VAL A 142 7.67 28.25 -0.95
C VAL A 142 8.05 26.78 -0.86
N ARG A 143 8.84 26.38 0.14
CA ARG A 143 9.21 24.95 0.31
C ARG A 143 7.98 24.06 0.51
N LEU A 144 7.07 24.44 1.41
CA LEU A 144 5.84 23.67 1.63
C LEU A 144 4.98 23.58 0.38
N ARG A 145 4.88 24.67 -0.40
CA ARG A 145 4.19 24.68 -1.69
C ARG A 145 4.83 23.72 -2.67
N THR A 146 6.15 23.78 -2.84
CA THR A 146 6.89 22.91 -3.76
C THR A 146 6.72 21.45 -3.42
N TYR A 147 6.68 21.09 -2.13
CA TYR A 147 6.33 19.73 -1.74
C TYR A 147 4.92 19.37 -2.20
N LEU A 148 3.90 20.15 -1.84
CA LEU A 148 2.51 19.87 -2.22
C LEU A 148 2.32 19.73 -3.74
N GLU A 149 3.00 20.56 -4.54
CA GLU A 149 2.94 20.50 -6.01
C GLU A 149 3.60 19.22 -6.56
N GLY A 150 4.59 18.66 -5.85
CA GLY A 150 5.25 17.41 -6.24
C GLY A 150 4.52 16.13 -5.80
N PHE A 151 3.44 16.25 -5.01
CA PHE A 151 2.61 15.11 -4.65
C PHE A 151 1.40 15.02 -5.59
N PRO A 152 1.21 13.89 -6.31
CA PRO A 152 0.09 13.73 -7.21
C PRO A 152 -1.22 13.65 -6.42
N LYS A 153 -2.29 14.23 -6.97
CA LYS A 153 -3.64 14.03 -6.42
C LYS A 153 -4.11 12.63 -6.79
N LYS A 154 -4.86 11.99 -5.89
CA LYS A 154 -5.42 10.65 -6.09
C LYS A 154 -6.22 10.50 -7.39
N GLU A 155 -6.92 11.55 -7.82
CA GLU A 155 -7.70 11.58 -9.07
C GLU A 155 -6.87 11.38 -10.34
N TYR A 156 -5.59 11.75 -10.33
CA TYR A 156 -4.70 11.64 -11.48
C TYR A 156 -3.79 10.41 -11.43
N LEU A 157 -3.81 9.69 -10.31
CA LEU A 157 -3.04 8.46 -10.13
C LEU A 157 -3.71 7.29 -10.83
N HIS A 158 -2.89 6.35 -11.26
CA HIS A 158 -3.40 5.10 -11.79
C HIS A 158 -4.18 4.34 -10.69
N PRO A 159 -5.33 3.69 -10.99
CA PRO A 159 -6.15 3.02 -9.98
C PRO A 159 -5.39 2.01 -9.11
N TYR A 160 -4.42 1.30 -9.69
CA TYR A 160 -3.53 0.42 -8.94
C TYR A 160 -2.70 1.17 -7.89
N GLU A 161 -2.11 2.31 -8.25
CA GLU A 161 -1.35 3.16 -7.32
C GLU A 161 -2.26 3.74 -6.22
N CYS A 162 -3.51 4.09 -6.56
CA CYS A 162 -4.51 4.48 -5.56
C CYS A 162 -4.76 3.38 -4.53
N SER A 163 -4.93 2.13 -4.97
CA SER A 163 -5.06 0.98 -4.06
C SER A 163 -3.81 0.81 -3.19
N LEU A 164 -2.61 1.00 -3.74
CA LEU A 164 -1.37 0.91 -2.97
C LEU A 164 -1.29 1.96 -1.86
N ILE A 165 -1.74 3.19 -2.11
CA ILE A 165 -1.82 4.26 -1.10
C ILE A 165 -2.74 3.81 0.04
N GLU A 166 -3.96 3.37 -0.27
CA GLU A 166 -4.95 2.93 0.72
C GLU A 166 -4.45 1.75 1.55
N LEU A 167 -3.89 0.72 0.89
CA LEU A 167 -3.36 -0.47 1.57
C LEU A 167 -2.17 -0.17 2.48
N THR A 168 -1.43 0.90 2.19
CA THR A 168 -0.20 1.26 2.92
C THR A 168 -0.44 2.26 4.03
N LEU A 169 -1.21 3.31 3.75
CA LEU A 169 -1.40 4.44 4.67
C LEU A 169 -2.74 4.38 5.40
N GLY A 170 -3.70 3.61 4.89
CA GLY A 170 -5.09 3.63 5.32
C GLY A 170 -5.91 4.73 4.63
N ASP A 171 -7.22 4.59 4.72
CA ASP A 171 -8.16 5.44 4.01
C ASP A 171 -8.07 6.91 4.44
N GLY A 172 -7.98 7.81 3.47
CA GLY A 172 -8.02 9.27 3.66
C GLY A 172 -6.79 9.90 4.31
N LYS A 173 -5.84 9.11 4.82
CA LYS A 173 -4.65 9.62 5.53
C LYS A 173 -3.74 10.42 4.62
N TYR A 174 -3.59 10.00 3.36
CA TYR A 174 -2.78 10.69 2.36
C TYR A 174 -3.28 12.13 2.14
N GLU A 175 -4.58 12.28 1.86
CA GLU A 175 -5.22 13.57 1.63
C GLU A 175 -5.26 14.43 2.90
N GLU A 176 -5.46 13.80 4.06
CA GLU A 176 -5.44 14.49 5.35
C GLU A 176 -4.10 15.17 5.62
N VAL A 177 -2.98 14.47 5.40
CA VAL A 177 -1.63 15.02 5.61
C VAL A 177 -1.37 16.16 4.63
N LEU A 178 -1.68 15.98 3.34
CA LEU A 178 -1.53 17.06 2.34
C LEU A 178 -2.35 18.31 2.73
N ARG A 179 -3.59 18.13 3.19
CA ARG A 179 -4.44 19.23 3.65
C ARG A 179 -3.87 19.94 4.88
N LYS A 180 -3.32 19.19 5.85
CA LYS A 180 -2.66 19.77 7.03
C LYS A 180 -1.45 20.60 6.63
N VAL A 181 -0.62 20.12 5.71
CA VAL A 181 0.55 20.85 5.23
C VAL A 181 0.15 22.13 4.45
N ASP A 182 -0.90 22.08 3.63
CA ASP A 182 -1.40 23.29 2.96
C ASP A 182 -2.01 24.30 3.96
N THR A 183 -2.68 23.81 5.00
CA THR A 183 -3.19 24.66 6.09
C THR A 183 -2.04 25.35 6.84
N LEU A 184 -0.97 24.60 7.15
CA LEU A 184 0.25 25.17 7.73
C LEU A 184 0.83 26.27 6.84
N ARG A 185 1.00 25.97 5.55
CA ARG A 185 1.51 26.92 4.57
C ARG A 185 0.70 28.21 4.54
N LYS A 186 -0.64 28.11 4.49
CA LYS A 186 -1.55 29.27 4.52
C LYS A 186 -1.40 30.08 5.81
N LYS A 187 -1.30 29.42 6.97
CA LYS A 187 -1.12 30.06 8.28
C LYS A 187 0.22 30.80 8.39
N VAL A 188 1.30 30.21 7.90
CA VAL A 188 2.62 30.87 7.85
C VAL A 188 2.57 32.12 6.98
N VAL A 189 1.90 32.06 5.83
CA VAL A 189 1.72 33.22 4.93
C VAL A 189 0.90 34.33 5.59
N SER A 190 -0.21 34.00 6.26
CA SER A 190 -1.03 35.01 6.91
C SER A 190 -0.29 35.69 8.06
N LEU A 191 0.33 34.92 8.96
CA LEU A 191 1.08 35.46 10.11
C LEU A 191 2.31 36.24 9.66
N GLY A 192 3.03 35.74 8.65
CA GLY A 192 4.19 36.43 8.09
C GLY A 192 3.83 37.81 7.53
N LYS A 193 2.75 37.93 6.76
CA LYS A 193 2.26 39.20 6.22
C LYS A 193 1.78 40.15 7.32
N GLU A 194 1.02 39.64 8.28
CA GLU A 194 0.49 40.41 9.41
C GLU A 194 1.63 41.05 10.23
N HIS A 195 2.57 40.24 10.70
CA HIS A 195 3.67 40.73 11.53
C HIS A 195 4.69 41.57 10.76
N ALA A 196 4.92 41.29 9.47
CA ALA A 196 5.74 42.16 8.62
C ALA A 196 5.11 43.55 8.46
N SER A 197 3.78 43.61 8.30
CA SER A 197 3.02 44.86 8.27
C SER A 197 3.06 45.61 9.61
N LEU A 198 2.92 44.91 10.74
CA LEU A 198 3.05 45.51 12.08
C LEU A 198 4.43 46.13 12.28
N CYS A 199 5.50 45.38 11.97
CA CYS A 199 6.87 45.90 12.00
C CYS A 199 7.01 47.16 11.13
N ALA A 200 6.48 47.15 9.91
CA ALA A 200 6.57 48.29 8.99
C ALA A 200 5.89 49.56 9.52
N LYS A 201 4.87 49.42 10.39
CA LYS A 201 4.11 50.51 11.00
C LYS A 201 4.70 50.99 12.34
N SER A 202 5.68 50.30 12.91
CA SER A 202 6.32 50.69 14.18
C SER A 202 6.89 52.12 14.11
N LEU A 203 6.70 52.85 15.22
CA LEU A 203 7.08 54.26 15.35
C LEU A 203 8.50 54.40 15.91
N THR A 204 8.84 53.65 16.95
CA THR A 204 10.16 53.69 17.58
C THR A 204 11.02 52.50 17.19
N LYS A 205 12.33 52.62 17.43
CA LYS A 205 13.29 51.52 17.27
C LYS A 205 12.88 50.31 18.13
N ARG A 206 12.55 50.56 19.40
CA ARG A 206 12.23 49.53 20.38
C ARG A 206 10.98 48.76 19.96
N ASP A 207 9.93 49.47 19.54
CA ASP A 207 8.69 48.85 19.07
C ASP A 207 8.94 47.93 17.87
N ALA A 208 9.85 48.32 16.96
CA ALA A 208 10.21 47.52 15.80
C ALA A 208 10.98 46.24 16.17
N GLU A 209 11.88 46.31 17.16
CA GLU A 209 12.61 45.15 17.68
C GLU A 209 11.68 44.19 18.42
N GLU A 210 10.78 44.71 19.25
CA GLU A 210 9.77 43.92 19.97
C GLU A 210 8.79 43.25 18.98
N SER A 211 8.28 44.00 18.01
CA SER A 211 7.38 43.47 16.96
C SER A 211 8.04 42.37 16.12
N LEU A 212 9.33 42.51 15.82
CA LEU A 212 10.11 41.51 15.11
C LEU A 212 10.26 40.23 15.95
N SER A 213 10.65 40.38 17.21
CA SER A 213 10.83 39.24 18.13
C SER A 213 9.51 38.48 18.31
N GLU A 214 8.41 39.20 18.51
CA GLU A 214 7.08 38.61 18.64
C GLU A 214 6.64 37.90 17.36
N GLY A 215 6.82 38.55 16.19
CA GLY A 215 6.45 37.98 14.90
C GLY A 215 7.23 36.70 14.56
N MET A 216 8.53 36.70 14.83
CA MET A 216 9.39 35.51 14.63
C MET A 216 8.90 34.36 15.50
N LYS A 217 8.66 34.62 16.79
CA LYS A 217 8.18 33.62 17.74
C LYS A 217 6.80 33.07 17.35
N LYS A 218 5.87 33.92 16.93
CA LYS A 218 4.53 33.49 16.50
C LYS A 218 4.55 32.62 15.23
N VAL A 219 5.39 32.97 14.25
CA VAL A 219 5.56 32.14 13.04
C VAL A 219 6.21 30.80 13.39
N GLU A 220 7.23 30.82 14.26
CA GLU A 220 7.91 29.62 14.74
C GLU A 220 6.96 28.68 15.50
N GLU A 221 6.20 29.19 16.47
CA GLU A 221 5.20 28.44 17.23
C GLU A 221 4.10 27.86 16.32
N ALA A 222 3.61 28.65 15.36
CA ALA A 222 2.63 28.18 14.39
C ALA A 222 3.15 27.02 13.53
N TYR A 223 4.44 27.06 13.17
CA TYR A 223 5.09 25.99 12.44
C TYR A 223 5.30 24.75 13.30
N ILE A 224 5.87 24.91 14.50
CA ILE A 224 6.12 23.80 15.44
C ILE A 224 4.83 23.06 15.77
N HIS A 225 3.72 23.77 15.95
CA HIS A 225 2.42 23.16 16.26
C HIS A 225 1.93 22.18 15.18
N GLN A 226 2.30 22.38 13.91
CA GLN A 226 1.93 21.49 12.79
C GLN A 226 3.14 20.79 12.17
N ALA A 227 4.31 20.83 12.82
CA ALA A 227 5.55 20.22 12.33
C ALA A 227 5.39 18.72 12.06
N LYS A 228 4.60 18.03 12.90
CA LYS A 228 4.26 16.61 12.71
C LYS A 228 3.67 16.31 11.33
N ALA A 229 2.84 17.20 10.76
CA ALA A 229 2.27 16.97 9.43
C ALA A 229 3.34 16.97 8.34
N VAL A 230 4.40 17.76 8.49
CA VAL A 230 5.54 17.78 7.57
C VAL A 230 6.39 16.52 7.71
N ASP A 231 6.56 16.02 8.95
CA ASP A 231 7.26 14.75 9.20
C ASP A 231 6.46 13.53 8.73
N ASP A 232 5.13 13.58 8.86
CA ASP A 232 4.23 12.59 8.29
C ASP A 232 4.33 12.60 6.74
N LEU A 233 4.38 13.78 6.12
CA LEU A 233 4.59 13.92 4.67
C LEU A 233 5.96 13.33 4.24
N LEU A 234 7.01 13.57 5.02
CA LEU A 234 8.32 12.97 4.83
C LEU A 234 8.26 11.44 4.89
N HIS A 235 7.56 10.90 5.89
CA HIS A 235 7.39 9.46 6.02
C HIS A 235 6.63 8.88 4.82
N ILE A 236 5.53 9.50 4.40
CA ILE A 236 4.78 9.11 3.20
C ILE A 236 5.69 9.10 1.97
N ALA A 237 6.42 10.19 1.71
CA ALA A 237 7.34 10.25 0.56
C ALA A 237 8.37 9.13 0.57
N LYS A 238 8.96 8.82 1.73
CA LYS A 238 9.94 7.73 1.87
C LYS A 238 9.30 6.37 1.60
N THR A 239 8.13 6.12 2.17
CA THR A 239 7.41 4.85 2.05
C THR A 239 6.94 4.59 0.62
N LEU A 240 6.34 5.58 -0.04
CA LEU A 240 5.83 5.43 -1.41
C LEU A 240 6.97 5.28 -2.44
N ARG A 241 8.07 6.02 -2.30
CA ARG A 241 9.23 5.90 -3.22
C ARG A 241 9.90 4.53 -3.19
N ALA A 242 9.77 3.79 -2.09
CA ALA A 242 10.35 2.45 -1.96
C ALA A 242 9.51 1.37 -2.68
N MET A 243 8.31 1.70 -3.14
CA MET A 243 7.45 0.75 -3.84
C MET A 243 8.01 0.39 -5.23
N PRO A 244 7.76 -0.84 -5.70
CA PRO A 244 8.13 -1.26 -7.04
C PRO A 244 7.31 -0.50 -8.11
N VAL A 245 7.90 -0.32 -9.29
CA VAL A 245 7.19 0.20 -10.47
C VAL A 245 6.73 -0.98 -11.31
N VAL A 246 5.45 -0.97 -11.68
CA VAL A 246 4.89 -1.93 -12.64
C VAL A 246 4.82 -1.29 -14.01
N ASP A 247 5.21 -2.05 -15.04
CA ASP A 247 5.20 -1.64 -16.43
C ASP A 247 3.91 -2.14 -17.09
N LEU A 248 3.01 -1.23 -17.46
CA LEU A 248 1.71 -1.58 -18.07
C LEU A 248 1.86 -2.10 -19.50
N ASP A 249 3.00 -1.84 -20.14
CA ASP A 249 3.23 -2.20 -21.54
C ASP A 249 3.69 -3.65 -21.67
N LYS A 250 4.15 -4.22 -20.55
CA LYS A 250 4.61 -5.59 -20.46
C LYS A 250 3.47 -6.47 -19.95
N PRO A 251 3.08 -7.52 -20.69
CA PRO A 251 2.07 -8.46 -20.21
C PRO A 251 2.57 -9.12 -18.93
N THR A 252 1.68 -9.18 -17.93
CA THR A 252 2.00 -9.77 -16.62
C THR A 252 1.19 -11.04 -16.40
N LEU A 253 1.87 -12.16 -16.15
CA LEU A 253 1.28 -13.39 -15.66
C LEU A 253 1.10 -13.32 -14.15
N CYS A 254 -0.13 -13.32 -13.69
CA CYS A 254 -0.50 -13.29 -12.28
C CYS A 254 -0.85 -14.71 -11.81
N LEU A 255 -0.06 -15.26 -10.89
CA LEU A 255 -0.37 -16.56 -10.28
C LEU A 255 -1.34 -16.36 -9.12
N VAL A 256 -2.51 -16.99 -9.19
CA VAL A 256 -3.60 -16.86 -8.22
C VAL A 256 -3.98 -18.24 -7.68
N GLY A 257 -4.40 -18.30 -6.42
CA GLY A 257 -4.82 -19.56 -5.78
C GLY A 257 -4.63 -19.51 -4.28
N ALA A 258 -5.05 -20.57 -3.57
CA ALA A 258 -4.93 -20.64 -2.12
C ALA A 258 -3.46 -20.54 -1.64
N PRO A 259 -3.20 -20.18 -0.37
CA PRO A 259 -1.85 -20.24 0.20
C PRO A 259 -1.22 -21.62 0.01
N ASN A 260 0.11 -21.69 -0.13
CA ASN A 260 0.89 -22.94 -0.16
C ASN A 260 0.57 -23.97 -1.28
N VAL A 261 -0.21 -23.60 -2.31
CA VAL A 261 -0.50 -24.47 -3.48
C VAL A 261 0.70 -24.64 -4.44
N GLY A 262 1.78 -23.86 -4.26
CA GLY A 262 3.00 -23.96 -5.09
C GLY A 262 3.25 -22.79 -6.04
N LYS A 263 2.51 -21.68 -5.92
CA LYS A 263 2.66 -20.48 -6.76
C LYS A 263 4.10 -19.96 -6.86
N SER A 264 4.76 -19.71 -5.73
CA SER A 264 6.15 -19.21 -5.72
C SER A 264 7.14 -20.18 -6.41
N SER A 265 6.90 -21.49 -6.33
CA SER A 265 7.72 -22.49 -7.02
C SER A 265 7.51 -22.41 -8.53
N LEU A 266 6.26 -22.29 -8.98
CA LEU A 266 5.95 -22.11 -10.40
C LEU A 266 6.54 -20.80 -10.95
N VAL A 267 6.51 -19.69 -10.21
CA VAL A 267 7.17 -18.44 -10.64
C VAL A 267 8.66 -18.65 -10.89
N ARG A 268 9.36 -19.39 -10.02
CA ARG A 268 10.79 -19.68 -10.21
C ARG A 268 11.06 -20.52 -11.45
N ILE A 269 10.18 -21.46 -11.79
CA ILE A 269 10.33 -22.35 -12.94
C ILE A 269 9.98 -21.64 -14.26
N LEU A 270 8.97 -20.77 -14.23
CA LEU A 270 8.52 -20.00 -15.39
C LEU A 270 9.48 -18.84 -15.72
N SER A 271 10.11 -18.25 -14.70
CA SER A 271 11.09 -17.17 -14.87
C SER A 271 12.35 -17.67 -15.55
N THR A 272 12.85 -16.93 -16.55
CA THR A 272 14.10 -17.22 -17.26
C THR A 272 15.32 -16.99 -16.35
N GLY A 273 15.22 -16.02 -15.44
CA GLY A 273 16.27 -15.68 -14.47
C GLY A 273 15.81 -15.86 -13.02
N LYS A 274 16.68 -15.49 -12.07
CA LYS A 274 16.33 -15.48 -10.65
C LYS A 274 15.26 -14.41 -10.38
N PRO A 275 14.08 -14.77 -9.85
CA PRO A 275 13.05 -13.77 -9.54
C PRO A 275 13.51 -12.79 -8.46
N GLU A 276 13.04 -11.55 -8.56
CA GLU A 276 13.29 -10.45 -7.65
C GLU A 276 12.21 -10.38 -6.57
N ILE A 277 12.57 -9.80 -5.41
CA ILE A 277 11.63 -9.59 -4.31
C ILE A 277 11.19 -8.12 -4.33
N CYS A 278 9.94 -7.89 -4.71
CA CYS A 278 9.28 -6.59 -4.69
C CYS A 278 8.80 -6.26 -3.27
N ASN A 279 9.42 -5.28 -2.64
CA ASN A 279 9.08 -4.88 -1.27
C ASN A 279 7.89 -3.93 -1.27
N TYR A 280 6.78 -4.39 -0.69
CA TYR A 280 5.63 -3.55 -0.39
C TYR A 280 5.65 -3.23 1.11
N PRO A 281 5.45 -1.98 1.55
CA PRO A 281 5.63 -1.58 2.95
C PRO A 281 4.74 -2.33 3.96
N PHE A 282 3.57 -2.81 3.52
CA PHE A 282 2.64 -3.60 4.35
C PHE A 282 2.92 -5.10 4.30
N THR A 283 4.05 -5.52 3.73
CA THR A 283 4.41 -6.93 3.53
C THR A 283 5.70 -7.28 4.25
N THR A 284 5.75 -8.46 4.88
CA THR A 284 6.93 -8.90 5.64
C THR A 284 7.99 -9.59 4.78
N ARG A 285 7.59 -10.18 3.65
CA ARG A 285 8.46 -10.99 2.78
C ARG A 285 8.57 -10.46 1.35
N GLY A 286 7.89 -9.35 1.04
CA GLY A 286 7.72 -8.88 -0.33
C GLY A 286 6.93 -9.85 -1.20
N ILE A 287 6.81 -9.51 -2.48
CA ILE A 287 6.19 -10.32 -3.53
C ILE A 287 7.27 -10.76 -4.52
N LEU A 288 7.23 -12.02 -4.93
CA LEU A 288 8.18 -12.54 -5.90
C LEU A 288 7.76 -12.14 -7.32
N MET A 289 8.64 -11.45 -8.03
CA MET A 289 8.42 -11.06 -9.43
C MET A 289 9.55 -11.63 -10.29
N GLY A 290 9.19 -12.47 -11.25
CA GLY A 290 10.10 -13.02 -12.25
C GLY A 290 9.93 -12.35 -13.60
N HIS A 291 10.88 -12.65 -14.48
CA HIS A 291 10.88 -12.17 -15.86
C HIS A 291 10.98 -13.35 -16.80
N ILE A 292 10.18 -13.32 -17.86
CA ILE A 292 10.17 -14.32 -18.91
C ILE A 292 10.68 -13.66 -20.18
N VAL A 293 11.77 -14.19 -20.73
CA VAL A 293 12.33 -13.72 -22.00
C VAL A 293 12.19 -14.84 -23.02
N LEU A 294 11.35 -14.61 -24.02
CA LEU A 294 11.05 -15.58 -25.09
C LEU A 294 10.98 -14.82 -26.41
N ASN A 295 11.68 -15.28 -27.45
CA ASN A 295 11.67 -14.67 -28.79
C ASN A 295 11.93 -13.15 -28.79
N TYR A 296 12.89 -12.68 -27.97
CA TYR A 296 13.20 -11.25 -27.76
C TYR A 296 12.05 -10.41 -27.19
N GLN A 297 10.97 -11.05 -26.72
CA GLN A 297 9.87 -10.42 -26.00
C GLN A 297 10.07 -10.60 -24.49
N HIS A 298 9.70 -9.56 -23.74
CA HIS A 298 9.85 -9.51 -22.30
C HIS A 298 8.47 -9.50 -21.64
N PHE A 299 8.25 -10.49 -20.78
CA PHE A 299 7.03 -10.61 -19.98
C PHE A 299 7.36 -10.61 -18.49
N GLN A 300 6.37 -10.31 -17.67
CA GLN A 300 6.47 -10.36 -16.22
C GLN A 300 5.67 -11.54 -15.69
N VAL A 301 6.15 -12.16 -14.60
CA VAL A 301 5.40 -13.17 -13.86
C VAL A 301 5.45 -12.82 -12.38
N THR A 302 4.30 -12.74 -11.72
CA THR A 302 4.20 -12.32 -10.33
C THR A 302 3.52 -13.38 -9.48
N ASP A 303 4.13 -13.65 -8.32
CA ASP A 303 3.57 -14.50 -7.27
C ASP A 303 2.66 -13.66 -6.39
N THR A 304 1.35 -13.75 -6.58
CA THR A 304 0.44 -13.00 -5.72
C THR A 304 0.22 -13.71 -4.39
N PRO A 305 0.00 -12.96 -3.30
CA PRO A 305 -0.45 -13.55 -2.05
C PRO A 305 -1.68 -14.44 -2.24
N GLY A 306 -1.71 -15.55 -1.51
CA GLY A 306 -2.80 -16.52 -1.63
C GLY A 306 -4.13 -15.95 -1.13
N LEU A 307 -5.21 -16.35 -1.79
CA LEU A 307 -6.58 -15.96 -1.45
C LEU A 307 -7.23 -17.00 -0.55
N LEU A 308 -8.02 -16.54 0.43
CA LEU A 308 -8.83 -17.41 1.28
C LEU A 308 -10.33 -17.11 1.07
N ARG A 309 -11.18 -18.08 1.38
CA ARG A 309 -12.64 -17.95 1.20
C ARG A 309 -13.22 -17.08 2.31
N ARG A 310 -13.38 -15.79 2.03
CA ARG A 310 -13.97 -14.79 2.94
C ARG A 310 -14.47 -13.58 2.19
N SER A 311 -15.28 -12.76 2.87
CA SER A 311 -15.79 -11.49 2.36
C SER A 311 -14.64 -10.53 2.03
N ASP A 312 -14.87 -9.61 1.09
CA ASP A 312 -13.86 -8.61 0.70
C ASP A 312 -13.44 -7.70 1.87
N ASP A 313 -14.36 -7.40 2.79
CA ASP A 313 -14.12 -6.57 3.96
C ASP A 313 -13.15 -7.24 4.94
N ASP A 314 -13.28 -8.56 5.11
CA ASP A 314 -12.46 -9.37 6.02
C ASP A 314 -11.09 -9.75 5.43
N ARG A 315 -10.81 -9.39 4.16
CA ARG A 315 -9.53 -9.67 3.51
C ARG A 315 -8.43 -8.79 4.07
N ASN A 316 -7.27 -9.41 4.29
CA ASN A 316 -6.07 -8.68 4.69
C ASN A 316 -5.50 -7.87 3.51
N ASN A 317 -4.52 -7.00 3.80
CA ASN A 317 -3.92 -6.14 2.78
C ASN A 317 -3.20 -6.93 1.66
N LEU A 318 -2.73 -8.15 1.94
CA LEU A 318 -2.09 -9.02 0.96
C LEU A 318 -3.10 -9.56 -0.07
N GLU A 319 -4.26 -10.02 0.40
CA GLU A 319 -5.35 -10.48 -0.46
C GLU A 319 -5.95 -9.32 -1.26
N LYS A 320 -6.12 -8.14 -0.63
CA LYS A 320 -6.58 -6.93 -1.32
C LYS A 320 -5.57 -6.46 -2.39
N LEU A 321 -4.27 -6.64 -2.17
CA LEU A 321 -3.26 -6.38 -3.18
C LEU A 321 -3.42 -7.30 -4.40
N THR A 322 -3.65 -8.61 -4.18
CA THR A 322 -3.95 -9.55 -5.28
C THR A 322 -5.17 -9.09 -6.09
N LEU A 323 -6.24 -8.65 -5.42
CA LEU A 323 -7.42 -8.12 -6.09
C LEU A 323 -7.14 -6.82 -6.87
N ALA A 324 -6.33 -5.91 -6.31
CA ALA A 324 -5.93 -4.68 -6.99
C ALA A 324 -5.11 -4.96 -8.26
N VAL A 325 -4.21 -5.95 -8.22
CA VAL A 325 -3.44 -6.42 -9.39
C VAL A 325 -4.40 -6.92 -10.48
N LEU A 326 -5.33 -7.81 -10.12
CA LEU A 326 -6.29 -8.35 -11.09
C LEU A 326 -7.27 -7.30 -11.61
N SER A 327 -7.67 -6.32 -10.80
CA SER A 327 -8.65 -5.31 -11.19
C SER A 327 -8.08 -4.21 -12.07
N HIS A 328 -6.82 -3.85 -11.87
CA HIS A 328 -6.25 -2.62 -12.42
C HIS A 328 -5.07 -2.83 -13.36
N LEU A 329 -4.45 -4.02 -13.39
CA LEU A 329 -3.32 -4.30 -14.26
C LEU A 329 -3.73 -5.24 -15.41
N PRO A 330 -3.14 -5.07 -16.61
CA PRO A 330 -3.40 -5.92 -17.76
C PRO A 330 -2.74 -7.29 -17.56
N THR A 331 -3.46 -8.19 -16.87
CA THR A 331 -2.92 -9.47 -16.39
C THR A 331 -3.53 -10.66 -17.12
N ALA A 332 -2.69 -11.67 -17.37
CA ALA A 332 -3.15 -13.04 -17.58
C ALA A 332 -3.20 -13.76 -16.23
N VAL A 333 -4.16 -14.64 -16.02
CA VAL A 333 -4.33 -15.37 -14.76
C VAL A 333 -3.90 -16.82 -14.94
N LEU A 334 -2.92 -17.25 -14.14
CA LEU A 334 -2.61 -18.66 -13.93
C LEU A 334 -3.20 -19.09 -12.60
N PHE A 335 -4.33 -19.79 -12.61
CA PHE A 335 -4.94 -20.26 -11.37
C PHE A 335 -4.38 -21.62 -10.98
N VAL A 336 -3.82 -21.69 -9.76
CA VAL A 336 -3.12 -22.86 -9.24
C VAL A 336 -3.99 -23.56 -8.19
N HIS A 337 -4.29 -24.82 -8.47
CA HIS A 337 -5.07 -25.73 -7.64
C HIS A 337 -4.15 -26.74 -6.97
N ASP A 338 -4.49 -27.17 -5.76
CA ASP A 338 -3.85 -28.27 -5.05
C ASP A 338 -4.92 -29.23 -4.53
N LEU A 339 -5.13 -30.34 -5.25
CA LEU A 339 -6.13 -31.35 -4.89
C LEU A 339 -5.59 -32.38 -3.87
N SER A 340 -4.31 -32.31 -3.50
CA SER A 340 -3.70 -33.21 -2.51
C SER A 340 -4.21 -32.94 -1.09
N GLY A 341 -4.65 -31.71 -0.82
CA GLY A 341 -5.05 -31.26 0.51
C GLY A 341 -3.92 -30.78 1.41
N GLU A 342 -2.66 -30.88 0.98
CA GLU A 342 -1.50 -30.54 1.81
C GLU A 342 -1.27 -29.03 1.96
N CYS A 343 -1.88 -28.19 1.11
CA CYS A 343 -1.76 -26.73 1.22
C CYS A 343 -2.46 -26.12 2.45
N GLY A 344 -3.28 -26.90 3.17
CA GLY A 344 -4.06 -26.44 4.33
C GLY A 344 -5.38 -25.75 3.96
N THR A 345 -5.76 -25.73 2.68
CA THR A 345 -7.08 -25.27 2.22
C THR A 345 -7.81 -26.42 1.54
N SER A 346 -9.06 -26.67 1.92
CA SER A 346 -9.83 -27.79 1.36
C SER A 346 -10.06 -27.61 -0.15
N PRO A 347 -10.12 -28.69 -0.95
CA PRO A 347 -10.48 -28.58 -2.36
C PRO A 347 -11.83 -27.88 -2.59
N SER A 348 -12.80 -28.05 -1.68
CA SER A 348 -14.08 -27.33 -1.72
C SER A 348 -13.93 -25.82 -1.60
N ASP A 349 -13.09 -25.35 -0.68
CA ASP A 349 -12.86 -23.91 -0.53
C ASP A 349 -12.04 -23.34 -1.69
N GLN A 350 -11.07 -24.11 -2.20
CA GLN A 350 -10.35 -23.76 -3.43
C GLN A 350 -11.29 -23.63 -4.62
N PHE A 351 -12.29 -24.51 -4.74
CA PHE A 351 -13.32 -24.44 -5.78
C PHE A 351 -14.19 -23.20 -5.64
N ALA A 352 -14.61 -22.85 -4.42
CA ALA A 352 -15.38 -21.64 -4.16
C ALA A 352 -14.60 -20.37 -4.53
N ILE A 353 -13.32 -20.29 -4.12
CA ILE A 353 -12.42 -19.17 -4.48
C ILE A 353 -12.25 -19.10 -6.01
N TYR A 354 -12.05 -20.26 -6.66
CA TYR A 354 -11.91 -20.32 -8.11
C TYR A 354 -13.15 -19.78 -8.83
N LYS A 355 -14.35 -20.24 -8.44
CA LYS A 355 -15.62 -19.77 -9.01
C LYS A 355 -15.78 -18.26 -8.83
N GLU A 356 -15.56 -17.76 -7.62
CA GLU A 356 -15.65 -16.33 -7.30
C GLU A 356 -14.70 -15.49 -8.17
N MET A 357 -13.43 -15.89 -8.26
CA MET A 357 -12.44 -15.15 -9.04
C MET A 357 -12.70 -15.25 -10.54
N LYS A 358 -13.16 -16.41 -11.03
CA LYS A 358 -13.49 -16.62 -12.45
C LYS A 358 -14.70 -15.80 -12.88
N GLU A 359 -15.71 -15.67 -12.02
CA GLU A 359 -16.88 -14.82 -12.24
C GLU A 359 -16.49 -13.33 -12.25
N ARG A 360 -15.68 -12.89 -11.28
CA ARG A 360 -15.28 -11.48 -11.14
C ARG A 360 -14.31 -11.01 -12.23
N TYR A 361 -13.39 -11.86 -12.66
CA TYR A 361 -12.31 -11.52 -13.60
C TYR A 361 -12.36 -12.36 -14.89
N GLY A 362 -13.58 -12.69 -15.36
CA GLY A 362 -13.79 -13.52 -16.55
C GLY A 362 -13.24 -12.93 -17.86
N ASN A 363 -13.01 -11.62 -17.92
CA ASN A 363 -12.47 -10.92 -19.09
C ASN A 363 -10.98 -11.22 -19.34
N HIS A 364 -10.26 -11.68 -18.32
CA HIS A 364 -8.84 -11.99 -18.41
C HIS A 364 -8.62 -13.29 -19.19
N LEU A 365 -7.40 -13.51 -19.69
CA LEU A 365 -7.03 -14.85 -20.15
C LEU A 365 -6.71 -15.71 -18.95
N TRP A 366 -7.23 -16.94 -18.93
CA TRP A 366 -7.09 -17.87 -17.82
C TRP A 366 -6.44 -19.16 -18.28
N LEU A 367 -5.50 -19.63 -17.49
CA LEU A 367 -4.94 -20.98 -17.57
C LEU A 367 -5.04 -21.62 -16.18
N ASN A 368 -5.53 -22.86 -16.12
CA ASN A 368 -5.70 -23.59 -14.87
C ASN A 368 -4.61 -24.65 -14.75
N VAL A 369 -4.04 -24.80 -13.55
CA VAL A 369 -3.00 -25.80 -13.25
C VAL A 369 -3.33 -26.51 -11.95
N VAL A 370 -3.28 -27.84 -11.97
CA VAL A 370 -3.26 -28.67 -10.76
C VAL A 370 -1.81 -28.95 -10.40
N SER A 371 -1.33 -28.27 -9.38
CA SER A 371 0.01 -28.40 -8.82
C SER A 371 0.10 -29.64 -7.91
N LYS A 372 1.34 -30.08 -7.64
CA LYS A 372 1.66 -31.25 -6.80
C LYS A 372 0.95 -32.52 -7.28
N CYS A 373 0.86 -32.71 -8.60
CA CYS A 373 0.16 -33.87 -9.16
C CYS A 373 0.80 -35.21 -8.73
N ASP A 374 2.07 -35.20 -8.32
CA ASP A 374 2.80 -36.33 -7.73
C ASP A 374 2.18 -36.85 -6.42
N LEU A 375 1.37 -36.04 -5.75
CA LEU A 375 0.71 -36.38 -4.49
C LEU A 375 -0.74 -36.83 -4.65
N LEU A 376 -1.27 -36.80 -5.88
CA LEU A 376 -2.64 -37.25 -6.15
C LEU A 376 -2.70 -38.76 -6.01
N LYS A 377 -3.18 -39.24 -4.85
CA LYS A 377 -3.47 -40.66 -4.65
C LYS A 377 -4.73 -41.03 -5.42
N GLU A 378 -4.77 -42.25 -5.98
CA GLU A 378 -5.92 -42.78 -6.72
C GLU A 378 -7.21 -42.89 -5.88
N SER A 379 -7.10 -42.87 -4.55
CA SER A 379 -8.24 -42.89 -3.63
C SER A 379 -8.60 -41.49 -3.14
N PRO A 380 -9.88 -41.07 -3.15
CA PRO A 380 -10.30 -39.74 -2.72
C PRO A 380 -9.94 -39.52 -1.24
N VAL A 381 -9.16 -38.48 -0.97
CA VAL A 381 -8.89 -38.03 0.41
C VAL A 381 -10.18 -37.47 0.98
N THR A 382 -10.79 -38.16 1.95
CA THR A 382 -11.95 -37.68 2.70
C THR A 382 -11.48 -36.66 3.74
N PHE A 383 -11.81 -35.38 3.58
CA PHE A 383 -11.43 -34.33 4.54
C PHE A 383 -12.43 -34.27 5.70
N SER A 384 -11.93 -34.15 6.94
CA SER A 384 -12.74 -34.24 8.17
C SER A 384 -13.67 -33.03 8.42
N THR A 385 -13.56 -31.96 7.65
CA THR A 385 -14.39 -30.73 7.76
C THR A 385 -15.50 -30.65 6.72
N GLU A 386 -15.74 -31.73 5.97
CA GLU A 386 -16.74 -31.73 4.90
C GLU A 386 -18.13 -32.01 5.46
N ASN A 387 -19.02 -31.02 5.40
CA ASN A 387 -20.45 -31.30 5.42
C ASN A 387 -20.77 -32.03 4.11
N CYS A 388 -21.14 -33.31 4.20
CA CYS A 388 -21.61 -34.13 3.07
C CYS A 388 -23.01 -33.72 2.57
N ASP A 389 -23.38 -32.45 2.71
CA ASP A 389 -24.68 -31.94 2.33
C ASP A 389 -24.58 -31.13 1.04
N HIS A 390 -25.01 -31.82 -0.03
CA HIS A 390 -25.41 -31.39 -1.38
C HIS A 390 -24.59 -31.92 -2.57
N ASP A 391 -25.34 -32.62 -3.43
CA ASP A 391 -25.05 -33.22 -4.73
C ASP A 391 -24.53 -32.25 -5.80
N ASP A 392 -23.46 -31.52 -5.53
CA ASP A 392 -22.86 -30.65 -6.55
C ASP A 392 -21.90 -31.51 -7.41
N ILE A 393 -22.45 -32.12 -8.48
CA ILE A 393 -21.71 -32.98 -9.43
C ILE A 393 -20.42 -32.31 -9.89
N GLU A 394 -20.47 -30.99 -10.04
CA GLU A 394 -19.34 -30.14 -10.45
C GLU A 394 -18.22 -30.14 -9.41
N LEU A 395 -18.54 -30.06 -8.11
CA LEU A 395 -17.56 -30.15 -7.03
C LEU A 395 -16.95 -31.56 -6.94
N HIS A 396 -17.75 -32.60 -7.14
CA HIS A 396 -17.24 -33.98 -7.20
C HIS A 396 -16.25 -34.17 -8.36
N LYS A 397 -16.56 -33.62 -9.54
CA LYS A 397 -15.65 -33.63 -10.69
C LYS A 397 -14.37 -32.86 -10.39
N TYR A 398 -14.50 -31.66 -9.83
CA TYR A 398 -13.36 -30.81 -9.45
C TYR A 398 -12.42 -31.51 -8.46
N ARG A 399 -12.96 -32.18 -7.45
CA ARG A 399 -12.15 -32.92 -6.45
C ARG A 399 -11.30 -34.02 -7.07
N ARG A 400 -11.76 -34.64 -8.16
CA ARG A 400 -11.06 -35.74 -8.83
C ARG A 400 -10.09 -35.27 -9.90
N PHE A 401 -10.49 -34.29 -10.72
CA PHE A 401 -9.76 -33.93 -11.94
C PHE A 401 -9.35 -32.46 -11.99
N GLY A 402 -9.78 -31.64 -11.04
CA GLY A 402 -9.65 -30.19 -11.09
C GLY A 402 -10.65 -29.58 -12.08
N PRO A 403 -10.49 -28.29 -12.42
CA PRO A 403 -11.33 -27.67 -13.44
C PRO A 403 -11.00 -28.21 -14.85
N ASP A 404 -11.99 -28.17 -15.72
CA ASP A 404 -11.84 -28.69 -17.09
C ASP A 404 -10.71 -27.98 -17.85
N GLY A 405 -9.87 -28.77 -18.51
CA GLY A 405 -8.71 -28.27 -19.25
C GLY A 405 -7.51 -27.85 -18.37
N ALA A 406 -7.51 -28.18 -17.07
CA ALA A 406 -6.36 -27.93 -16.22
C ALA A 406 -5.16 -28.81 -16.57
N LEU A 407 -3.97 -28.22 -16.56
CA LEU A 407 -2.71 -28.95 -16.73
C LEU A 407 -2.28 -29.58 -15.41
N LEU A 408 -1.87 -30.85 -15.44
CA LEU A 408 -1.29 -31.52 -14.28
C LEU A 408 0.20 -31.23 -14.22
N VAL A 409 0.67 -30.68 -13.09
CA VAL A 409 2.06 -30.22 -12.95
C VAL A 409 2.65 -30.69 -11.62
N SER A 410 3.88 -31.21 -11.68
CA SER A 410 4.73 -31.41 -10.51
C SER A 410 6.07 -30.72 -10.73
N VAL A 411 6.37 -29.74 -9.87
CA VAL A 411 7.69 -29.09 -9.84
C VAL A 411 8.76 -30.04 -9.29
N LYS A 412 8.37 -31.00 -8.45
CA LYS A 412 9.30 -31.94 -7.81
C LYS A 412 9.78 -33.01 -8.80
N ASP A 413 8.86 -33.54 -9.58
CA ASP A 413 9.11 -34.66 -10.50
C ASP A 413 9.26 -34.21 -11.97
N ASP A 414 9.29 -32.89 -12.22
CA ASP A 414 9.39 -32.27 -13.55
C ASP A 414 8.28 -32.69 -14.54
N ILE A 415 7.07 -32.92 -14.02
CA ILE A 415 5.90 -33.36 -14.80
C ILE A 415 5.13 -32.15 -15.30
N GLY A 416 4.78 -32.14 -16.60
CA GLY A 416 3.89 -31.13 -17.20
C GLY A 416 4.49 -29.73 -17.35
N LEU A 417 5.75 -29.52 -16.95
CA LEU A 417 6.38 -28.20 -16.95
C LEU A 417 6.67 -27.65 -18.35
N SER A 418 7.03 -28.51 -19.30
CA SER A 418 7.27 -28.09 -20.69
C SER A 418 5.98 -27.61 -21.37
N GLU A 419 4.90 -28.37 -21.24
CA GLU A 419 3.57 -28.00 -21.76
C GLU A 419 3.06 -26.71 -21.09
N LEU A 420 3.23 -26.58 -19.77
CA LEU A 420 2.88 -25.35 -19.05
C LEU A 420 3.60 -24.12 -19.62
N LYS A 421 4.91 -24.22 -19.87
CA LYS A 421 5.70 -23.10 -20.43
C LYS A 421 5.21 -22.68 -21.81
N GLU A 422 4.89 -23.66 -22.67
CA GLU A 422 4.36 -23.41 -24.00
C GLU A 422 3.00 -22.70 -23.95
N ARG A 423 2.06 -23.21 -23.14
CA ARG A 423 0.73 -22.60 -22.95
C ARG A 423 0.79 -21.21 -22.34
N VAL A 424 1.67 -21.00 -21.37
CA VAL A 424 1.92 -19.67 -20.77
C VAL A 424 2.46 -18.71 -21.82
N HIS A 425 3.36 -19.15 -22.69
CA HIS A 425 3.89 -18.33 -23.77
C HIS A 425 2.80 -17.91 -24.77
N GLU A 426 2.00 -18.86 -25.26
CA GLU A 426 0.85 -18.57 -26.14
C GLU A 426 -0.10 -17.53 -25.50
N MET A 427 -0.42 -17.72 -24.22
CA MET A 427 -1.29 -16.82 -23.47
C MET A 427 -0.69 -15.42 -23.32
N LEU A 428 0.60 -15.31 -23.03
CA LEU A 428 1.28 -14.01 -22.87
C LEU A 428 1.41 -13.24 -24.18
N VAL A 429 1.67 -13.94 -25.29
CA VAL A 429 1.67 -13.35 -26.64
C VAL A 429 0.28 -12.81 -26.96
N SER A 430 -0.78 -13.57 -26.67
CA SER A 430 -2.18 -13.13 -26.85
C SER A 430 -2.55 -11.93 -25.97
N GLN A 431 -2.04 -11.85 -24.73
CA GLN A 431 -2.21 -10.64 -23.93
C GLN A 431 -1.44 -9.44 -24.51
N MET A 432 -0.24 -9.65 -25.03
CA MET A 432 0.55 -8.58 -25.62
C MET A 432 -0.17 -7.94 -26.81
N THR A 433 -0.85 -8.73 -27.64
CA THR A 433 -1.66 -8.20 -28.75
C THR A 433 -2.86 -7.42 -28.23
N ARG A 434 -3.57 -7.93 -27.21
CA ARG A 434 -4.70 -7.21 -26.57
C ARG A 434 -4.28 -5.84 -26.00
N ILE A 435 -3.13 -5.76 -25.34
CA ILE A 435 -2.61 -4.50 -24.80
C ILE A 435 -2.31 -3.50 -25.92
N LYS A 436 -1.72 -3.96 -27.03
CA LYS A 436 -1.41 -3.11 -28.19
C LYS A 436 -2.68 -2.56 -28.86
N GLU A 437 -3.69 -3.41 -29.04
CA GLU A 437 -4.98 -3.04 -29.64
C GLU A 437 -5.74 -2.00 -28.79
N GLN A 438 -5.73 -2.16 -27.46
CA GLN A 438 -6.34 -1.19 -26.55
C GLN A 438 -5.66 0.17 -26.64
N LYS A 439 -4.32 0.20 -26.71
CA LYS A 439 -3.58 1.46 -26.87
C LYS A 439 -3.92 2.19 -28.16
N THR A 440 -3.92 1.48 -29.30
CA THR A 440 -4.28 2.09 -30.59
C THR A 440 -5.68 2.66 -30.57
N ALA A 441 -6.64 1.98 -29.94
CA ALA A 441 -8.02 2.48 -29.81
C ALA A 441 -8.13 3.73 -28.92
N THR A 442 -7.22 3.91 -27.96
CA THR A 442 -7.22 5.07 -27.04
C THR A 442 -6.52 6.29 -27.65
N GLU A 443 -5.60 6.09 -28.59
CA GLU A 443 -4.89 7.16 -29.31
C GLU A 443 -5.71 7.74 -30.47
N GLU A 444 -6.70 7.00 -30.98
CA GLU A 444 -7.59 7.42 -32.08
C GLU A 444 -8.86 8.17 -31.61
N THR A 445 -9.17 8.14 -30.32
CA THR A 445 -10.30 8.84 -29.67
C THR A 445 -9.85 10.09 -28.93
#